data_AF-A0A2H0W693-F1
#
_entry.id   AF-A0A2H0W693-F1
#
_cell.length_a   1.000
_cell.length_b   1.000
_cell.length_c   1.000
_cell.angle_alpha   90.00
_cell.angle_beta   90.00
_cell.angle_gamma   90.00
#
_symmetry.space_group_name_H-M   'P 1'
#
loop_
_entity.id
_entity.type
_entity.pdbx_description
1 polymer ?
#
loop_
_entity_poly.entity_id
_entity_poly.type
_entity_poly.pdbx_seq_one_letter_code
_entity_poly.pdbx_strand_id
1 'polypeptide(L)'
;MKTISGWFFDEENRRVVLVEQSGQPAKYYRGPDTEGVIDADAVGEYILVDGQKRYWRGVIDREPIDQESAEFNLGFVILKPDALARNLDEVIIKALETAGVRIVATRRVKLTERDVRRLYPYFCTPEWETALLKYMLSGECICLIVEMSGLTDDLLSLRARIRADFTMEGEQASVVNLIHVSDSVSDALREARIFFDSNELAQFGG
;
A
#
# COMPACT_ATOMS: atom_id res chain seq x y z
N MET A 1 17.92 20.05 -12.10
CA MET A 1 18.21 18.61 -12.15
C MET A 1 17.76 18.08 -13.50
N LYS A 2 18.63 17.41 -14.26
CA LYS A 2 18.35 16.94 -15.62
C LYS A 2 18.25 15.41 -15.61
N THR A 3 17.15 14.85 -16.12
CA THR A 3 17.02 13.40 -16.33
C THR A 3 17.91 12.96 -17.48
N ILE A 4 18.69 11.90 -17.27
CA ILE A 4 19.70 11.40 -18.22
C ILE A 4 19.47 9.93 -18.63
N SER A 5 18.38 9.30 -18.16
CA SER A 5 17.95 7.96 -18.57
C SER A 5 16.43 7.85 -18.71
N GLY A 6 15.96 6.76 -19.34
CA GLY A 6 14.60 6.26 -19.11
C GLY A 6 14.44 5.73 -17.68
N TRP A 7 13.21 5.42 -17.28
CA TRP A 7 12.97 4.77 -15.99
C TRP A 7 13.40 3.30 -16.03
N PHE A 8 13.82 2.78 -14.87
CA PHE A 8 14.17 1.38 -14.67
C PHE A 8 13.90 0.97 -13.21
N PHE A 9 13.93 -0.34 -12.94
CA PHE A 9 13.93 -0.88 -11.59
C PHE A 9 15.36 -1.16 -11.14
N ASP A 10 15.72 -0.71 -9.95
CA ASP A 10 17.04 -0.96 -9.39
C ASP A 10 17.11 -2.31 -8.62
N GLU A 11 18.24 -2.57 -7.97
CA GLU A 11 18.49 -3.82 -7.22
C GLU A 11 17.50 -4.07 -6.08
N GLU A 12 16.91 -3.03 -5.51
CA GLU A 12 15.86 -3.11 -4.48
C GLU A 12 14.45 -3.08 -5.11
N ASN A 13 14.38 -3.26 -6.44
CA ASN A 13 13.16 -3.18 -7.25
C ASN A 13 12.44 -1.83 -7.13
N ARG A 14 13.17 -0.73 -6.92
CA ARG A 14 12.59 0.62 -6.87
C ARG A 14 12.48 1.21 -8.26
N ARG A 15 11.37 1.90 -8.54
CA ARG A 15 11.20 2.69 -9.77
C ARG A 15 12.07 3.95 -9.71
N VAL A 16 13.11 3.99 -10.53
CA VAL A 16 14.10 5.08 -10.53
C VAL A 16 14.38 5.61 -11.94
N VAL A 17 14.91 6.83 -12.00
CA VAL A 17 15.59 7.40 -13.18
C VAL A 17 16.99 7.87 -12.76
N LEU A 18 17.92 7.96 -13.70
CA LEU A 18 19.18 8.65 -13.46
C LEU A 18 19.00 10.15 -13.73
N VAL A 19 19.51 10.96 -12.80
CA VAL A 19 19.55 12.41 -12.90
C VAL A 19 20.97 12.91 -12.74
N GLU A 20 21.30 14.04 -13.36
CA GLU A 20 22.54 14.75 -13.12
C GLU A 20 22.40 15.66 -11.90
N GLN A 21 23.24 15.43 -10.89
CA GLN A 21 23.33 16.20 -9.66
C GLN A 21 24.80 16.51 -9.36
N SER A 22 25.13 17.79 -9.21
CA SER A 22 26.51 18.25 -8.96
C SER A 22 27.54 17.69 -9.96
N GLY A 23 27.14 17.48 -11.22
CA GLY A 23 27.99 16.94 -12.29
C GLY A 23 28.23 15.43 -12.23
N GLN A 24 27.49 14.69 -11.39
CA GLN A 24 27.55 13.23 -11.30
C GLN A 24 26.15 12.62 -11.49
N PRO A 25 26.03 11.39 -12.03
CA PRO A 25 24.79 10.65 -12.05
C PRO A 25 24.35 10.25 -10.64
N ALA A 26 23.08 10.48 -10.31
CA ALA A 26 22.44 10.02 -9.08
C ALA A 26 21.14 9.28 -9.40
N LYS A 27 20.79 8.29 -8.57
CA LYS A 27 19.49 7.62 -8.66
C LYS A 27 18.42 8.54 -8.09
N TYR A 28 17.34 8.71 -8.83
CA TYR A 28 16.18 9.50 -8.42
C TYR A 28 14.96 8.60 -8.39
N TYR A 29 14.41 8.39 -7.20
CA TYR A 29 13.16 7.67 -7.01
C TYR A 29 12.01 8.50 -7.55
N ARG A 30 11.11 7.85 -8.30
CA ARG A 30 9.85 8.45 -8.76
C ARG A 30 8.71 7.46 -8.53
N GLY A 31 8.02 7.63 -7.40
CA GLY A 31 6.85 6.85 -7.03
C GLY A 31 5.54 7.63 -7.12
N PRO A 32 4.40 6.99 -6.80
CA PRO A 32 3.08 7.61 -6.84
C PRO A 32 2.92 8.73 -5.80
N ASP A 33 3.41 8.52 -4.57
CA ASP A 33 3.18 9.46 -3.45
C ASP A 33 4.33 10.45 -3.22
N THR A 34 5.52 10.14 -3.72
CA THR A 34 6.72 10.91 -3.44
C THR A 34 7.81 10.64 -4.47
N GLU A 35 8.70 11.61 -4.66
CA GLU A 35 9.88 11.48 -5.50
C GLU A 35 11.07 12.22 -4.88
N GLY A 36 12.28 11.82 -5.22
CA GLY A 36 13.48 12.44 -4.66
C GLY A 36 14.76 11.72 -5.04
N VAL A 37 15.88 12.45 -4.88
CA VAL A 37 17.21 11.85 -5.02
C VAL A 37 17.39 10.84 -3.89
N ILE A 38 17.79 9.62 -4.24
CA ILE A 38 18.19 8.60 -3.28
C ILE A 38 19.58 8.95 -2.76
N ASP A 39 19.67 9.16 -1.46
CA ASP A 39 20.90 9.38 -0.70
C ASP A 39 20.95 8.38 0.45
N ALA A 40 22.08 8.29 1.17
CA ALA A 40 22.24 7.35 2.26
C ALA A 40 23.00 7.97 3.44
N ASP A 41 22.61 7.57 4.64
CA ASP A 41 23.36 7.86 5.87
C ASP A 41 23.44 6.61 6.78
N ALA A 42 23.84 6.80 8.04
CA ALA A 42 23.98 5.70 9.00
C ALA A 42 22.66 4.95 9.32
N VAL A 43 21.50 5.54 9.02
CA VAL A 43 20.17 4.94 9.23
C VAL A 43 19.72 4.15 8.00
N GLY A 44 20.21 4.48 6.81
CA GLY A 44 19.93 3.79 5.55
C GLY A 44 19.68 4.75 4.39
N GLU A 45 19.16 4.20 3.29
CA GLU A 45 18.78 5.00 2.12
C GLU A 45 17.53 5.83 2.39
N TYR A 46 17.52 7.06 1.89
CA TYR A 46 16.46 8.03 2.09
C TYR A 46 16.26 8.94 0.89
N ILE A 47 15.11 9.59 0.85
CA ILE A 47 14.86 10.77 0.01
C ILE A 47 14.48 11.96 0.90
N LEU A 48 14.69 13.17 0.39
CA LEU A 48 14.20 14.39 1.01
C LEU A 48 12.83 14.76 0.43
N VAL A 49 11.82 14.86 1.30
CA VAL A 49 10.47 15.31 0.96
C VAL A 49 10.13 16.45 1.90
N ASP A 50 9.89 17.64 1.34
CA ASP A 50 9.63 18.87 2.11
C ASP A 50 10.67 19.16 3.21
N GLY A 51 11.94 18.89 2.90
CA GLY A 51 13.07 19.08 3.83
C GLY A 51 13.20 18.02 4.92
N GLN A 52 12.35 16.99 4.92
CA GLN A 52 12.43 15.88 5.87
C GLN A 52 13.00 14.63 5.20
N LYS A 53 13.92 13.95 5.90
CA LYS A 53 14.41 12.63 5.48
C LYS A 53 13.31 11.60 5.67
N ARG A 54 12.99 10.88 4.60
CA ARG A 54 12.14 9.70 4.65
C ARG A 54 12.95 8.51 4.18
N TYR A 55 12.95 7.44 4.95
CA TYR A 55 13.85 6.31 4.75
C TYR A 55 13.14 5.10 4.19
N TRP A 56 13.88 4.33 3.41
CA TRP A 56 13.44 3.03 2.94
C TRP A 56 13.30 2.04 4.12
N ARG A 57 12.13 1.38 4.25
CA ARG A 57 11.82 0.55 5.43
C ARG A 57 11.20 -0.81 5.15
N GLY A 58 10.98 -1.17 3.89
CA GLY A 58 10.40 -2.49 3.60
C GLY A 58 11.02 -3.23 2.45
N VAL A 59 10.39 -4.34 2.14
CA VAL A 59 10.74 -5.16 0.98
C VAL A 59 9.79 -4.75 -0.13
N ILE A 60 10.31 -4.14 -1.21
CA ILE A 60 9.51 -4.05 -2.44
C ILE A 60 9.47 -5.45 -3.03
N ASP A 61 8.28 -6.02 -3.02
CA ASP A 61 7.98 -7.14 -3.88
C ASP A 61 8.01 -6.67 -5.34
N ARG A 62 8.47 -7.55 -6.23
CA ARG A 62 8.48 -7.24 -7.65
C ARG A 62 7.10 -6.80 -8.10
N GLU A 63 7.06 -5.66 -8.79
CA GLU A 63 5.87 -5.26 -9.53
C GLU A 63 5.46 -6.44 -10.42
N PRO A 64 4.17 -6.78 -10.48
CA PRO A 64 3.70 -7.78 -11.40
C PRO A 64 4.07 -7.35 -12.82
N ILE A 65 4.43 -8.33 -13.64
CA ILE A 65 4.70 -8.05 -15.06
C ILE A 65 3.37 -7.63 -15.68
N ASP A 66 3.39 -6.66 -16.61
CA ASP A 66 2.18 -6.09 -17.22
C ASP A 66 1.13 -7.13 -17.65
N GLN A 67 1.56 -8.31 -18.12
CA GLN A 67 0.66 -9.41 -18.47
C GLN A 67 -0.12 -9.97 -17.28
N GLU A 68 0.51 -10.14 -16.11
CA GLU A 68 -0.15 -10.62 -14.88
C GLU A 68 -1.15 -9.57 -14.37
N SER A 69 -0.76 -8.29 -14.40
CA SER A 69 -1.64 -7.18 -14.04
C SER A 69 -2.81 -7.02 -15.02
N ALA A 70 -2.62 -7.32 -16.31
CA ALA A 70 -3.69 -7.27 -17.30
C ALA A 70 -4.72 -8.39 -17.11
N GLU A 71 -4.30 -9.54 -16.59
CA GLU A 71 -5.18 -10.67 -16.26
C GLU A 71 -5.87 -10.50 -14.90
N PHE A 72 -5.24 -9.80 -13.96
CA PHE A 72 -5.82 -9.51 -12.65
C PHE A 72 -6.57 -8.18 -12.66
N ASN A 73 -7.89 -8.20 -12.61
CA ASN A 73 -8.71 -6.96 -12.54
C ASN A 73 -9.54 -6.90 -11.25
N LEU A 74 -8.87 -7.06 -10.11
CA LEU A 74 -9.49 -7.07 -8.78
C LEU A 74 -8.80 -6.07 -7.86
N GLY A 75 -9.53 -5.60 -6.86
CA GLY A 75 -9.05 -4.70 -5.83
C GLY A 75 -8.64 -5.48 -4.59
N PHE A 76 -7.79 -4.87 -3.79
CA PHE A 76 -7.38 -5.40 -2.49
C PHE A 76 -7.72 -4.38 -1.39
N VAL A 77 -8.31 -4.89 -0.31
CA VAL A 77 -8.80 -4.09 0.82
C VAL A 77 -8.33 -4.74 2.12
N ILE A 78 -7.94 -3.92 3.10
CA ILE A 78 -7.67 -4.40 4.47
C ILE A 78 -8.57 -3.66 5.44
N LEU A 79 -9.39 -4.40 6.19
CA LEU A 79 -9.97 -3.90 7.44
C LEU A 79 -8.91 -4.06 8.54
N LYS A 80 -8.52 -2.93 9.14
CA LYS A 80 -7.39 -2.79 10.04
C LYS A 80 -7.78 -3.13 11.50
N PRO A 81 -6.81 -3.23 12.44
CA PRO A 81 -7.10 -3.70 13.80
C PRO A 81 -8.11 -2.88 14.58
N ASP A 82 -8.16 -1.57 14.36
CA ASP A 82 -9.14 -0.66 14.96
C ASP A 82 -10.57 -0.94 14.48
N ALA A 83 -10.77 -1.27 13.20
CA ALA A 83 -12.09 -1.67 12.70
C ALA A 83 -12.59 -2.92 13.42
N LEU A 84 -11.73 -3.93 13.58
CA LEU A 84 -12.08 -5.18 14.25
C LEU A 84 -12.25 -4.98 15.77
N ALA A 85 -11.37 -4.24 16.42
CA ALA A 85 -11.46 -3.95 17.86
C ALA A 85 -12.76 -3.22 18.24
N ARG A 86 -13.34 -2.49 17.28
CA ARG A 86 -14.60 -1.76 17.43
C ARG A 86 -15.82 -2.52 16.91
N ASN A 87 -15.65 -3.78 16.46
CA ASN A 87 -16.70 -4.60 15.83
C ASN A 87 -17.37 -3.89 14.64
N LEU A 88 -16.57 -3.17 13.84
CA LEU A 88 -17.03 -2.47 12.64
C LEU A 88 -16.87 -3.29 11.37
N ASP A 89 -16.33 -4.50 11.44
CA ASP A 89 -16.05 -5.34 10.29
C ASP A 89 -17.31 -5.70 9.50
N GLU A 90 -18.37 -6.16 10.16
CA GLU A 90 -19.63 -6.51 9.49
C GLU A 90 -20.28 -5.28 8.83
N VAL A 91 -20.30 -4.13 9.50
CA VAL A 91 -20.92 -2.92 8.95
C VAL A 91 -20.11 -2.32 7.81
N ILE A 92 -18.78 -2.37 7.88
CA ILE A 92 -17.89 -1.94 6.79
C ILE A 92 -18.08 -2.84 5.57
N ILE A 93 -18.06 -4.17 5.77
CA ILE A 93 -18.33 -5.13 4.69
C ILE A 93 -19.70 -4.86 4.07
N LYS A 94 -20.72 -4.61 4.89
CA LYS A 94 -22.06 -4.31 4.39
C LYS A 94 -22.10 -3.01 3.58
N ALA A 95 -21.37 -1.98 4.01
CA ALA A 95 -21.25 -0.73 3.28
C ALA A 95 -20.57 -0.94 1.91
N LEU A 96 -19.53 -1.77 1.85
CA LEU A 96 -18.89 -2.16 0.59
C LEU A 96 -19.89 -2.83 -0.36
N GLU A 97 -20.58 -3.88 0.10
CA GLU A 97 -21.58 -4.61 -0.70
C GLU A 97 -22.71 -3.70 -1.19
N THR A 98 -23.23 -2.83 -0.31
CA THR A 98 -24.31 -1.90 -0.64
C THR A 98 -23.90 -0.88 -1.70
N ALA A 99 -22.61 -0.52 -1.74
CA ALA A 99 -22.04 0.34 -2.76
C ALA A 99 -21.79 -0.40 -4.10
N GLY A 100 -22.08 -1.70 -4.19
CA GLY A 100 -21.91 -2.51 -5.40
C GLY A 100 -20.56 -3.24 -5.48
N VAL A 101 -19.81 -3.31 -4.38
CA VAL A 101 -18.57 -4.11 -4.33
C VAL A 101 -18.92 -5.59 -4.19
N ARG A 102 -18.40 -6.43 -5.08
CA ARG A 102 -18.44 -7.89 -4.93
C ARG A 102 -17.19 -8.35 -4.20
N ILE A 103 -17.34 -8.99 -3.05
CA ILE A 103 -16.23 -9.61 -2.32
C ILE A 103 -16.03 -11.02 -2.87
N VAL A 104 -14.84 -11.31 -3.40
CA VAL A 104 -14.54 -12.60 -4.05
C VAL A 104 -13.67 -13.50 -3.18
N ALA A 105 -12.92 -12.92 -2.25
CA ALA A 105 -12.18 -13.66 -1.24
C ALA A 105 -12.08 -12.86 0.06
N THR A 106 -11.94 -13.57 1.18
CA THR A 106 -11.79 -12.99 2.51
C THR A 106 -10.79 -13.81 3.32
N ARG A 107 -9.88 -13.15 4.02
CA ARG A 107 -8.90 -13.79 4.89
C ARG A 107 -8.67 -12.98 6.15
N ARG A 108 -8.89 -13.61 7.31
CA ARG A 108 -8.55 -13.03 8.61
C ARG A 108 -7.09 -13.35 8.93
N VAL A 109 -6.30 -12.35 9.28
CA VAL A 109 -4.84 -12.49 9.45
C VAL A 109 -4.37 -11.79 10.73
N LYS A 110 -3.34 -12.35 11.37
CA LYS A 110 -2.46 -11.62 12.28
C LYS A 110 -1.19 -11.29 11.52
N LEU A 111 -0.95 -10.01 11.31
CA LEU A 111 0.21 -9.56 10.55
C LEU A 111 1.49 -9.82 11.34
N THR A 112 2.54 -10.20 10.64
CA THR A 112 3.92 -10.14 11.14
C THR A 112 4.54 -8.79 10.77
N GLU A 113 5.64 -8.42 11.43
CA GLU A 113 6.40 -7.23 11.03
C GLU A 113 6.84 -7.30 9.55
N ARG A 114 7.18 -8.50 9.06
CA ARG A 114 7.52 -8.73 7.66
C ARG A 114 6.34 -8.38 6.74
N ASP A 115 5.11 -8.76 7.10
CA ASP A 115 3.93 -8.48 6.28
C ASP A 115 3.64 -6.97 6.23
N VAL A 116 3.75 -6.29 7.37
CA VAL A 116 3.58 -4.83 7.43
C VAL A 116 4.62 -4.11 6.57
N ARG A 117 5.89 -4.55 6.63
CA ARG A 117 6.98 -3.99 5.80
C ARG A 117 6.80 -4.26 4.30
N ARG A 118 6.16 -5.36 3.91
CA ARG A 118 5.81 -5.65 2.50
C ARG A 118 4.61 -4.82 2.01
N LEU A 119 3.65 -4.57 2.90
CA LEU A 119 2.50 -3.69 2.61
C LEU A 119 2.91 -2.23 2.47
N TYR A 120 3.83 -1.74 3.31
CA TYR A 120 4.24 -0.34 3.36
C TYR A 120 5.75 -0.20 3.14
N PRO A 121 6.28 -0.48 1.92
CA PRO A 121 7.72 -0.57 1.71
C PRO A 121 8.42 0.79 1.58
N TYR A 122 7.65 1.87 1.38
CA TYR A 122 8.15 3.16 0.94
C TYR A 122 8.80 4.02 2.03
N PHE A 123 9.25 5.19 1.59
CA PHE A 123 9.96 6.18 2.39
C PHE A 123 9.12 6.72 3.57
N CYS A 124 9.49 6.31 4.79
CA CYS A 124 8.81 6.66 6.02
C CYS A 124 9.76 7.35 7.02
N THR A 125 9.23 8.16 7.92
CA THR A 125 10.02 8.60 9.08
C THR A 125 10.11 7.46 10.11
N PRO A 126 11.20 7.36 10.90
CA PRO A 126 11.34 6.33 11.93
C PRO A 126 10.18 6.32 12.94
N GLU A 127 9.66 7.50 13.29
CA GLU A 127 8.54 7.65 14.21
C GLU A 127 7.24 7.13 13.61
N TRP A 128 7.01 7.43 12.32
CA TRP A 128 5.82 6.95 11.60
C TRP A 128 5.84 5.43 11.45
N GLU A 129 6.99 4.86 11.09
CA GLU A 129 7.18 3.42 10.98
C GLU A 129 6.91 2.71 12.31
N THR A 130 7.46 3.24 13.41
CA THR A 130 7.24 2.70 14.75
C THR A 130 5.75 2.72 15.11
N ALA A 131 5.06 3.82 14.81
CA ALA A 131 3.63 3.94 15.03
C ALA A 131 2.82 2.97 14.17
N LEU A 132 3.16 2.84 12.88
CA LEU A 132 2.54 1.91 11.94
C LEU A 132 2.68 0.47 12.42
N LEU A 133 3.89 0.03 12.75
CA LEU A 133 4.16 -1.35 13.21
C LEU A 133 3.39 -1.63 14.50
N LYS A 134 3.47 -0.74 15.49
CA LYS A 134 2.75 -0.91 16.75
C LYS A 134 1.23 -1.06 16.51
N TYR A 135 0.68 -0.27 15.61
CA TYR A 135 -0.74 -0.29 15.29
C TYR A 135 -1.15 -1.54 14.49
N MET A 136 -0.51 -1.83 13.37
CA MET A 136 -0.87 -2.97 12.50
C MET A 136 -0.66 -4.32 13.21
N LEU A 137 0.26 -4.40 14.18
CA LEU A 137 0.50 -5.58 15.00
C LEU A 137 -0.36 -5.65 16.27
N SER A 138 -1.19 -4.64 16.54
CA SER A 138 -2.00 -4.58 17.77
C SER A 138 -3.19 -5.55 17.77
N GLY A 139 -3.55 -6.11 16.63
CA GLY A 139 -4.70 -7.00 16.49
C GLY A 139 -4.76 -7.69 15.13
N GLU A 140 -5.89 -8.35 14.90
CA GLU A 140 -6.17 -9.00 13.62
C GLU A 140 -6.59 -7.98 12.56
N CYS A 141 -6.42 -8.37 11.30
CA CYS A 141 -6.95 -7.67 10.14
C CYS A 141 -7.83 -8.63 9.32
N ILE A 142 -8.65 -8.08 8.44
CA ILE A 142 -9.34 -8.84 7.39
C ILE A 142 -8.90 -8.31 6.03
N CYS A 143 -8.27 -9.17 5.24
CA CYS A 143 -7.92 -8.91 3.85
C CYS A 143 -9.06 -9.37 2.94
N LEU A 144 -9.45 -8.52 2.00
CA LEU A 144 -10.48 -8.81 1.01
C LEU A 144 -9.90 -8.70 -0.39
N ILE A 145 -10.31 -9.60 -1.27
CA ILE A 145 -10.22 -9.42 -2.72
C ILE A 145 -11.60 -9.02 -3.20
N VAL A 146 -11.67 -7.96 -4.00
CA VAL A 146 -12.93 -7.32 -4.38
C VAL A 146 -13.01 -7.01 -5.86
N GLU A 147 -14.22 -6.96 -6.40
CA GLU A 147 -14.52 -6.50 -7.75
C GLU A 147 -15.55 -5.36 -7.70
N MET A 148 -15.36 -4.34 -8.53
CA MET A 148 -16.28 -3.21 -8.66
C MET A 148 -16.13 -2.57 -10.05
N SER A 149 -17.22 -2.02 -10.60
CA SER A 149 -17.11 -1.10 -11.73
C SER A 149 -16.35 0.16 -11.30
N GLY A 150 -15.31 0.58 -12.02
CA GLY A 150 -14.50 1.73 -11.60
C GLY A 150 -13.56 1.44 -10.42
N LEU A 151 -13.12 0.17 -10.31
CA LEU A 151 -12.36 -0.44 -9.22
C LEU A 151 -11.48 0.51 -8.40
N THR A 152 -10.49 1.19 -8.99
CA THR A 152 -9.56 2.02 -8.22
C THR A 152 -10.23 3.27 -7.66
N ASP A 153 -10.75 4.16 -8.51
CA ASP A 153 -11.27 5.47 -8.08
C ASP A 153 -12.51 5.34 -7.18
N ASP A 154 -13.39 4.39 -7.48
CA ASP A 154 -14.62 4.17 -6.72
C ASP A 154 -14.33 3.53 -5.35
N LEU A 155 -13.39 2.58 -5.27
CA LEU A 155 -12.97 2.01 -3.98
C LEU A 155 -12.23 3.05 -3.12
N LEU A 156 -11.39 3.91 -3.72
CA LEU A 156 -10.73 4.99 -2.99
C LEU A 156 -11.74 6.01 -2.45
N SER A 157 -12.77 6.33 -3.23
CA SER A 157 -13.88 7.19 -2.81
C SER A 157 -14.71 6.53 -1.69
N LEU A 158 -14.92 5.22 -1.77
CA LEU A 158 -15.62 4.46 -0.74
C LEU A 158 -14.80 4.34 0.56
N ARG A 159 -13.49 4.15 0.47
CA ARG A 159 -12.55 4.23 1.61
C ARG A 159 -12.70 5.56 2.35
N ALA A 160 -12.73 6.67 1.62
CA ALA A 160 -12.89 8.00 2.21
C ALA A 160 -14.24 8.15 2.92
N ARG A 161 -15.34 7.68 2.32
CA ARG A 161 -16.68 7.67 2.94
C ARG A 161 -16.73 6.82 4.21
N ILE A 162 -16.26 5.58 4.16
CA ILE A 162 -16.22 4.67 5.32
C ILE A 162 -15.42 5.29 6.47
N ARG A 163 -14.26 5.89 6.17
CA ARG A 163 -13.49 6.62 7.19
C ARG A 163 -14.29 7.78 7.79
N ALA A 164 -14.94 8.59 6.95
CA ALA A 164 -15.75 9.70 7.44
C ALA A 164 -16.94 9.26 8.31
N ASP A 165 -17.62 8.17 7.95
CA ASP A 165 -18.82 7.70 8.64
C ASP A 165 -18.51 7.08 10.02
N PHE A 166 -17.33 6.45 10.16
CA PHE A 166 -17.01 5.66 11.35
C PHE A 166 -15.84 6.21 12.18
N THR A 167 -15.05 7.18 11.69
CA THR A 167 -14.04 7.84 12.53
C THR A 167 -14.72 8.72 13.59
N MET A 168 -14.36 8.55 14.86
CA MET A 168 -14.92 9.38 15.92
C MET A 168 -14.29 10.78 15.91
N GLU A 169 -15.04 11.78 16.37
CA GLU A 169 -14.52 13.14 16.53
C GLU A 169 -13.31 13.13 17.49
N GLY A 170 -12.17 13.67 17.02
CA GLY A 170 -10.90 13.66 17.75
C GLY A 170 -9.99 12.46 17.48
N GLU A 171 -10.46 11.41 16.78
CA GLU A 171 -9.62 10.30 16.32
C GLU A 171 -8.92 10.65 15.00
N GLN A 172 -7.90 11.51 15.05
CA GLN A 172 -7.03 11.78 13.90
C GLN A 172 -5.61 11.30 14.18
N ALA A 173 -5.39 10.00 14.01
CA ALA A 173 -4.05 9.45 13.85
C ALA A 173 -3.84 9.07 12.39
N SER A 174 -2.68 9.43 11.82
CA SER A 174 -2.38 9.21 10.39
C SER A 174 -2.47 7.75 9.97
N VAL A 175 -2.16 6.82 10.87
CA VAL A 175 -2.14 5.38 10.60
C VAL A 175 -3.45 4.66 10.98
N VAL A 176 -4.18 5.15 12.00
CA VAL A 176 -5.41 4.52 12.53
C VAL A 176 -6.62 5.09 11.80
N ASN A 177 -7.07 4.36 10.78
CA ASN A 177 -8.09 4.87 9.85
C ASN A 177 -8.94 3.75 9.22
N LEU A 178 -9.21 2.69 9.99
CA LEU A 178 -10.17 1.62 9.75
C LEU A 178 -9.91 0.69 8.56
N ILE A 179 -9.67 1.24 7.37
CA ILE A 179 -9.64 0.51 6.10
C ILE A 179 -8.49 1.00 5.21
N HIS A 180 -7.80 0.08 4.55
CA HIS A 180 -6.87 0.31 3.45
C HIS A 180 -7.50 -0.17 2.14
N VAL A 181 -7.18 0.51 1.04
CA VAL A 181 -7.52 0.12 -0.34
C VAL A 181 -6.29 0.44 -1.18
N SER A 182 -5.85 -0.51 -2.01
CA SER A 182 -4.73 -0.32 -2.94
C SER A 182 -5.04 0.77 -3.96
N ASP A 183 -4.03 1.58 -4.30
CA ASP A 183 -4.21 2.76 -5.17
C ASP A 183 -4.12 2.41 -6.67
N SER A 184 -3.86 1.15 -7.03
CA SER A 184 -3.87 0.65 -8.40
C SER A 184 -4.13 -0.86 -8.46
N VAL A 185 -4.44 -1.38 -9.65
CA VAL A 185 -4.55 -2.84 -9.90
C VAL A 185 -3.21 -3.56 -9.68
N SER A 186 -2.11 -2.92 -10.06
CA SER A 186 -0.75 -3.46 -9.84
C SER A 186 -0.46 -3.62 -8.35
N ASP A 187 -0.79 -2.59 -7.56
CA ASP A 187 -0.68 -2.63 -6.11
C ASP A 187 -1.61 -3.67 -5.50
N ALA A 188 -2.84 -3.77 -5.99
CA ALA A 188 -3.78 -4.77 -5.51
C ALA A 188 -3.25 -6.20 -5.71
N LEU A 189 -2.67 -6.50 -6.88
CA LEU A 189 -2.06 -7.81 -7.15
C LEU A 189 -0.83 -8.05 -6.27
N ARG A 190 0.06 -7.05 -6.15
CA ARG A 190 1.26 -7.12 -5.30
C ARG A 190 0.90 -7.38 -3.84
N GLU A 191 -0.06 -6.64 -3.30
CA GLU A 191 -0.53 -6.76 -1.92
C GLU A 191 -1.30 -8.06 -1.68
N ALA A 192 -2.13 -8.47 -2.63
CA ALA A 192 -2.84 -9.75 -2.56
C ALA A 192 -1.88 -10.94 -2.47
N ARG A 193 -0.76 -10.92 -3.22
CA ARG A 193 0.30 -11.97 -3.18
C ARG A 193 1.00 -12.11 -1.83
N ILE A 194 0.83 -11.14 -0.92
CA ILE A 194 1.32 -11.28 0.47
C ILE A 194 0.47 -12.31 1.21
N PHE A 195 -0.83 -12.36 0.91
CA PHE A 195 -1.80 -13.11 1.70
C PHE A 195 -2.47 -14.26 0.95
N PHE A 196 -2.49 -14.26 -0.37
CA PHE A 196 -3.14 -15.27 -1.21
C PHE A 196 -2.12 -15.83 -2.21
N ASP A 197 -2.09 -17.14 -2.39
CA ASP A 197 -1.16 -17.74 -3.35
C ASP A 197 -1.64 -17.59 -4.80
N SER A 198 -0.75 -17.84 -5.76
CA SER A 198 -1.06 -17.66 -7.18
C SER A 198 -2.21 -18.54 -7.67
N ASN A 199 -2.43 -19.73 -7.09
CA ASN A 199 -3.53 -20.60 -7.48
C ASN A 199 -4.87 -20.06 -6.96
N GLU A 200 -4.89 -19.48 -5.77
CA GLU A 200 -6.06 -18.79 -5.23
C GLU A 200 -6.43 -17.59 -6.09
N LEU A 201 -5.45 -16.73 -6.40
CA LEU A 201 -5.67 -15.52 -7.20
C LEU A 201 -6.20 -15.85 -8.60
N ALA A 202 -5.69 -16.92 -9.23
CA ALA A 202 -6.16 -17.38 -10.55
C ALA A 202 -7.64 -17.83 -10.54
N GLN A 203 -8.17 -18.26 -9.39
CA GLN A 203 -9.57 -18.67 -9.27
C GLN A 203 -10.52 -17.48 -9.06
N PHE A 204 -10.02 -16.35 -8.59
CA PHE A 204 -10.85 -15.17 -8.32
C PHE A 204 -11.10 -14.32 -9.56
N GLY A 205 -10.18 -14.37 -10.54
CA GLY A 205 -10.23 -13.58 -11.78
C GLY A 205 -10.96 -14.22 -12.96
N GLY A 206 -11.80 -15.23 -12.71
CA GLY A 206 -12.56 -15.99 -13.73
C GLY A 206 -14.05 -15.66 -13.79
#